data_AF-A0A7D8UKG0-F1
#
_entry.id   AF-A0A7D8UKG0-F1
#
_cell.length_a   1.000
_cell.length_b   1.000
_cell.length_c   1.000
_cell.angle_alpha   90.00
_cell.angle_beta   90.00
_cell.angle_gamma   90.00
#
_symmetry.space_group_name_H-M   'P 1'
#
loop_
_entity.id
_entity.type
_entity.pdbx_description
1 polymer ?
#
loop_
_entity_poly.entity_id
_entity_poly.type
_entity_poly.pdbx_seq_one_letter_code
_entity_poly.pdbx_strand_id
1 'polypeptide(L)'
;MATASLLPLPSKETLVKEFVGKSIKDVATPAAVLDLQKLKNNCARMLDAVESLNCGWRVHIKTHKTTELTKLQVGDGPGPVNIIVSTIVEAENVLPLLLEYKSAGRAVNLLYSFPVTPSAVPRLTRIAAALGPHALTLLIDHPSQLFAVSSIPTPTSIFIKIDMGGHRAGVIPNTEACSELISSVLALEETGTASLLGLYSHAGQSYASDSQSAALNFLHQEFEALLLTSTAIPSTHHPLILS
;
A
#
# COMPACT_ATOMS: atom_id res chain seq x y z
N MET A 1 27.78 -8.71 28.72
CA MET A 1 26.93 -7.77 29.48
C MET A 1 26.74 -6.49 28.67
N ALA A 2 25.70 -6.40 27.82
CA ALA A 2 25.30 -5.14 27.16
C ALA A 2 23.84 -5.13 26.64
N THR A 3 22.98 -6.08 27.02
CA THR A 3 21.61 -6.18 26.50
C THR A 3 20.61 -5.22 27.17
N ALA A 4 21.07 -4.34 28.07
CA ALA A 4 20.20 -3.47 28.87
C ALA A 4 20.10 -2.01 28.37
N SER A 5 20.61 -1.65 27.18
CA SER A 5 20.75 -0.23 26.77
C SER A 5 19.91 0.23 25.56
N LEU A 6 19.15 -0.64 24.90
CA LEU A 6 18.36 -0.27 23.71
C LEU A 6 16.87 -0.04 24.00
N LEU A 7 16.54 0.22 25.27
CA LEU A 7 15.19 0.58 25.72
C LEU A 7 15.27 1.86 26.56
N PRO A 8 14.44 2.90 26.29
CA PRO A 8 13.49 3.00 25.17
C PRO A 8 14.19 3.06 23.80
N LEU A 9 13.41 3.10 22.71
CA LEU A 9 13.90 3.10 21.32
C LEU A 9 15.11 4.04 21.14
N PRO A 10 16.30 3.51 20.81
CA PRO A 10 17.52 4.29 20.73
C PRO A 10 17.57 5.13 19.44
N SER A 11 18.41 6.17 19.43
CA SER A 11 18.65 6.95 18.22
C SER A 11 19.37 6.12 17.16
N LYS A 12 19.23 6.53 15.89
CA LYS A 12 19.92 5.86 14.77
C LYS A 12 21.44 5.92 14.94
N GLU A 13 21.98 7.03 15.42
CA GLU A 13 23.42 7.22 15.68
C GLU A 13 23.92 6.23 16.74
N THR A 14 23.12 6.00 17.77
CA THR A 14 23.44 5.04 18.84
C THR A 14 23.50 3.62 18.29
N LEU A 15 22.50 3.23 17.48
CA LEU A 15 22.47 1.92 16.82
C LEU A 15 23.66 1.73 15.85
N VAL A 16 23.99 2.75 15.07
CA VAL A 16 25.15 2.71 14.15
C VAL A 16 26.44 2.49 14.91
N LYS A 17 26.69 3.25 15.98
CA LYS A 17 27.87 3.09 16.82
C LYS A 17 27.94 1.71 17.47
N GLU A 18 26.79 1.17 17.85
CA GLU A 18 26.71 -0.12 18.52
C GLU A 18 26.88 -1.31 17.57
N PHE A 19 26.42 -1.25 16.31
CA PHE A 19 26.37 -2.43 15.44
C PHE A 19 27.26 -2.38 14.20
N VAL A 20 27.63 -1.19 13.70
CA VAL A 20 28.44 -1.11 12.47
C VAL A 20 29.87 -1.60 12.74
N GLY A 21 30.34 -2.52 11.90
CA GLY A 21 31.67 -3.13 11.99
C GLY A 21 31.77 -4.33 12.93
N LYS A 22 30.71 -4.65 13.70
CA LYS A 22 30.68 -5.86 14.54
C LYS A 22 30.41 -7.12 13.70
N SER A 23 30.93 -8.26 14.16
CA SER A 23 30.58 -9.56 13.57
C SER A 23 29.16 -9.93 13.95
N ILE A 24 28.47 -10.71 13.11
CA ILE A 24 27.17 -11.31 13.47
C ILE A 24 27.25 -12.16 14.75
N LYS A 25 28.44 -12.71 15.05
CA LYS A 25 28.70 -13.50 16.27
C LYS A 25 28.69 -12.64 17.54
N ASP A 26 28.87 -11.33 17.41
CA ASP A 26 28.93 -10.38 18.53
C ASP A 26 27.57 -9.74 18.82
N VAL A 27 26.56 -10.02 17.99
CA VAL A 27 25.20 -9.52 18.16
C VAL A 27 24.46 -10.36 19.19
N ALA A 28 23.86 -9.71 20.18
CA ALA A 28 23.09 -10.39 21.21
C ALA A 28 21.89 -11.14 20.60
N THR A 29 21.75 -12.42 20.95
CA THR A 29 20.67 -13.28 20.47
C THR A 29 19.46 -13.30 21.42
N PRO A 30 18.21 -13.45 20.92
CA PRO A 30 17.86 -13.62 19.50
C PRO A 30 17.96 -12.30 18.72
N ALA A 31 18.42 -12.38 17.47
CA ALA A 31 18.52 -11.23 16.57
C ALA A 31 17.94 -11.57 15.19
N ALA A 32 17.15 -10.66 14.65
CA ALA A 32 16.73 -10.70 13.24
C ALA A 32 17.81 -10.02 12.40
N VAL A 33 18.60 -10.82 11.66
CA VAL A 33 19.69 -10.31 10.81
C VAL A 33 19.27 -10.41 9.35
N LEU A 34 19.42 -9.30 8.62
CA LEU A 34 19.09 -9.21 7.21
C LEU A 34 20.36 -9.13 6.36
N ASP A 35 20.44 -9.98 5.34
CA ASP A 35 21.49 -9.91 4.32
C ASP A 35 21.16 -8.80 3.32
N LEU A 36 21.88 -7.68 3.40
CA LEU A 36 21.64 -6.51 2.57
C LEU A 36 21.79 -6.81 1.07
N GLN A 37 22.71 -7.68 0.68
CA GLN A 37 22.90 -8.00 -0.75
C GLN A 37 21.70 -8.79 -1.28
N LYS A 38 21.18 -9.74 -0.51
CA LYS A 38 19.95 -10.46 -0.88
C LYS A 38 18.75 -9.54 -0.97
N LEU A 39 18.62 -8.59 -0.03
CA LEU A 39 17.55 -7.59 -0.08
C LEU A 39 17.63 -6.73 -1.34
N LYS A 40 18.81 -6.22 -1.68
CA LYS A 40 19.04 -5.43 -2.91
C LYS A 40 18.70 -6.24 -4.16
N ASN A 41 19.17 -7.49 -4.25
CA ASN A 41 18.89 -8.36 -5.39
C ASN A 41 17.38 -8.68 -5.51
N ASN A 42 16.68 -8.85 -4.39
CA ASN A 42 15.24 -9.07 -4.39
C ASN A 42 14.45 -7.85 -4.86
N CYS A 43 14.85 -6.64 -4.42
CA CYS A 43 14.19 -5.40 -4.85
C CYS A 43 14.46 -5.14 -6.34
N ALA A 44 15.71 -5.24 -6.78
CA ALA A 44 16.10 -5.05 -8.18
C ALA A 44 15.31 -5.96 -9.11
N ARG A 45 15.24 -7.26 -8.78
CA ARG A 45 14.50 -8.24 -9.58
C ARG A 45 13.00 -7.94 -9.72
N MET A 46 12.37 -7.33 -8.71
CA MET A 46 10.97 -6.88 -8.82
C MET A 46 10.84 -5.61 -9.66
N LEU A 47 11.77 -4.66 -9.52
CA LEU A 47 11.79 -3.43 -10.32
C LEU A 47 12.02 -3.76 -11.80
N ASP A 48 12.96 -4.66 -12.12
CA ASP A 48 13.22 -5.15 -13.47
C ASP A 48 11.97 -5.84 -14.05
N ALA A 49 11.26 -6.64 -13.24
CA ALA A 49 10.03 -7.29 -13.68
C ALA A 49 8.93 -6.28 -14.01
N VAL A 50 8.71 -5.29 -13.14
CA VAL A 50 7.75 -4.19 -13.36
C VAL A 50 8.07 -3.43 -14.65
N GLU A 51 9.35 -3.07 -14.85
CA GLU A 51 9.81 -2.38 -16.06
C GLU A 51 9.57 -3.24 -17.30
N SER A 52 9.92 -4.52 -17.26
CA SER A 52 9.74 -5.45 -18.39
C SER A 52 8.28 -5.68 -18.77
N LEU A 53 7.37 -5.62 -17.79
CA LEU A 53 5.92 -5.80 -17.98
C LEU A 53 5.20 -4.48 -18.26
N ASN A 54 5.90 -3.34 -18.20
CA ASN A 54 5.35 -2.00 -18.36
C ASN A 54 4.11 -1.75 -17.49
N CYS A 55 4.17 -2.16 -16.22
CA CYS A 55 3.08 -1.98 -15.26
C CYS A 55 3.45 -0.99 -14.15
N GLY A 56 2.45 -0.53 -13.41
CA GLY A 56 2.67 0.33 -12.25
C GLY A 56 3.27 -0.46 -11.07
N TRP A 57 4.12 0.21 -10.28
CA TRP A 57 4.67 -0.37 -9.04
C TRP A 57 4.07 0.29 -7.81
N ARG A 58 3.60 -0.53 -6.88
CA ARG A 58 3.08 -0.10 -5.59
C ARG A 58 3.58 -1.03 -4.49
N VAL A 59 4.45 -0.53 -3.63
CA VAL A 59 5.19 -1.35 -2.65
C VAL A 59 4.41 -1.54 -1.36
N HIS A 60 4.26 -2.77 -0.89
CA HIS A 60 3.68 -3.03 0.42
C HIS A 60 4.77 -3.19 1.49
N ILE A 61 4.80 -2.27 2.44
CA ILE A 61 5.90 -2.18 3.43
C ILE A 61 5.63 -2.97 4.72
N LYS A 62 4.48 -3.66 4.83
CA LYS A 62 4.08 -4.36 6.08
C LYS A 62 5.08 -5.44 6.51
N THR A 63 5.87 -5.97 5.59
CA THR A 63 6.84 -7.05 5.84
C THR A 63 8.00 -6.57 6.69
N HIS A 64 8.51 -5.37 6.44
CA HIS A 64 9.71 -4.85 7.13
C HIS A 64 9.44 -3.61 7.97
N LYS A 65 8.46 -2.76 7.60
CA LYS A 65 8.04 -1.56 8.34
C LYS A 65 9.19 -0.58 8.66
N THR A 66 10.17 -0.49 7.76
CA THR A 66 11.36 0.36 7.92
C THR A 66 11.55 1.28 6.72
N THR A 67 11.95 2.51 7.01
CA THR A 67 12.26 3.53 5.99
C THR A 67 13.38 3.07 5.05
N GLU A 68 14.41 2.42 5.59
CA GLU A 68 15.57 1.96 4.83
C GLU A 68 15.20 0.95 3.73
N LEU A 69 14.40 -0.07 4.06
CA LEU A 69 13.96 -1.03 3.06
C LEU A 69 12.87 -0.47 2.15
N THR A 70 12.06 0.49 2.62
CA THR A 70 11.13 1.20 1.73
C THR A 70 11.89 1.92 0.61
N LYS A 71 13.01 2.59 0.91
CA LYS A 71 13.86 3.21 -0.12
C LYS A 71 14.33 2.18 -1.16
N LEU A 72 14.80 1.02 -0.71
CA LEU A 72 15.23 -0.06 -1.61
C LEU A 72 14.08 -0.61 -2.46
N GLN A 73 12.89 -0.81 -1.89
CA GLN A 73 11.72 -1.32 -2.61
C GLN A 73 11.17 -0.32 -3.63
N VAL A 74 11.17 0.97 -3.31
CA VAL A 74 10.74 2.04 -4.23
C VAL A 74 11.73 2.20 -5.38
N GLY A 75 13.02 2.05 -5.11
CA GLY A 75 14.09 2.23 -6.09
C GLY A 75 14.38 3.70 -6.41
N ASP A 76 15.48 3.90 -7.15
CA ASP A 76 16.03 5.22 -7.46
C ASP A 76 15.46 5.83 -8.76
N GLY A 77 14.55 5.12 -9.44
CA GLY A 77 13.94 5.59 -10.68
C GLY A 77 13.07 6.84 -10.50
N PRO A 78 12.83 7.63 -11.57
CA PRO A 78 12.07 8.88 -11.49
C PRO A 78 10.56 8.68 -11.37
N GLY A 79 10.07 7.44 -11.45
CA GLY A 79 8.64 7.11 -11.42
C GLY A 79 7.93 7.48 -10.12
N PRO A 80 6.59 7.38 -10.10
CA PRO A 80 5.79 7.69 -8.92
C PRO A 80 6.14 6.78 -7.73
N VAL A 81 5.98 7.30 -6.52
CA VAL A 81 6.17 6.55 -5.28
C VAL A 81 4.81 6.14 -4.73
N ASN A 82 4.38 4.92 -5.07
CA ASN A 82 3.15 4.35 -4.57
C ASN A 82 3.46 3.36 -3.44
N ILE A 83 2.92 3.58 -2.24
CA ILE A 83 3.17 2.76 -1.05
C ILE A 83 1.85 2.20 -0.51
N ILE A 84 1.87 0.98 0.01
CA ILE A 84 0.77 0.34 0.75
C ILE A 84 1.20 0.10 2.19
N VAL A 85 0.37 0.56 3.11
CA VAL A 85 0.51 0.37 4.55
C VAL A 85 -0.68 -0.39 5.10
N SER A 86 -0.42 -1.27 6.07
CA SER A 86 -1.42 -2.08 6.75
C SER A 86 -1.94 -1.44 8.05
N THR A 87 -1.26 -0.41 8.55
CA THR A 87 -1.64 0.31 9.77
C THR A 87 -1.42 1.81 9.61
N ILE A 88 -2.14 2.61 10.41
CA ILE A 88 -1.94 4.06 10.45
C ILE A 88 -0.56 4.42 11.05
N VAL A 89 -0.02 3.60 11.95
CA VAL A 89 1.34 3.79 12.49
C VAL A 89 2.39 3.66 11.39
N GLU A 90 2.24 2.70 10.48
CA GLU A 90 3.09 2.60 9.29
C GLU A 90 2.96 3.84 8.38
N ALA A 91 1.72 4.34 8.19
CA ALA A 91 1.44 5.54 7.42
C ALA A 91 2.16 6.77 7.99
N GLU A 92 2.09 6.98 9.30
CA GLU A 92 2.75 8.08 10.00
C GLU A 92 4.27 7.94 9.98
N ASN A 93 4.80 6.72 10.14
CA ASN A 93 6.24 6.47 10.13
C ASN A 93 6.88 6.71 8.74
N VAL A 94 6.17 6.38 7.65
CA VAL A 94 6.67 6.57 6.28
C VAL A 94 6.39 7.97 5.72
N LEU A 95 5.53 8.76 6.39
CA LEU A 95 5.14 10.10 5.94
C LEU A 95 6.34 11.03 5.68
N PRO A 96 7.37 11.14 6.56
CA PRO A 96 8.53 11.99 6.28
C PRO A 96 9.25 11.62 4.98
N LEU A 97 9.34 10.32 4.66
CA LEU A 97 9.94 9.83 3.43
C LEU A 97 9.09 10.19 2.20
N LEU A 98 7.76 10.08 2.29
CA LEU A 98 6.88 10.52 1.21
C LEU A 98 6.99 12.02 0.94
N LEU A 99 7.16 12.83 2.00
CA LEU A 99 7.39 14.27 1.86
C LEU A 99 8.75 14.58 1.23
N GLU A 100 9.80 13.80 1.54
CA GLU A 100 11.13 13.86 0.87
C GLU A 100 10.99 13.60 -0.64
N TYR A 101 10.27 12.55 -1.03
CA TYR A 101 10.04 12.28 -2.46
C TYR A 101 9.20 13.34 -3.16
N LYS A 102 8.16 13.84 -2.48
CA LYS A 102 7.32 14.91 -3.01
C LYS A 102 8.10 16.21 -3.20
N SER A 103 8.95 16.60 -2.25
CA SER A 103 9.79 17.80 -2.38
C SER A 103 10.86 17.66 -3.47
N ALA A 104 11.30 16.44 -3.76
CA ALA A 104 12.12 16.11 -4.92
C ALA A 104 11.34 16.05 -6.25
N GLY A 105 10.05 16.41 -6.26
CA GLY A 105 9.22 16.50 -7.46
C GLY A 105 8.61 15.18 -7.92
N ARG A 106 8.72 14.09 -7.14
CA ARG A 106 8.07 12.81 -7.47
C ARG A 106 6.62 12.82 -7.04
N ALA A 107 5.73 12.31 -7.89
CA ALA A 107 4.35 12.03 -7.50
C ALA A 107 4.34 10.95 -6.42
N VAL A 108 3.51 11.14 -5.38
CA VAL A 108 3.41 10.20 -4.25
C VAL A 108 1.97 9.78 -4.03
N ASN A 109 1.78 8.51 -3.68
CA ASN A 109 0.47 8.00 -3.30
C ASN A 109 0.59 6.95 -2.20
N LEU A 110 -0.13 7.16 -1.09
CA LEU A 110 -0.15 6.26 0.06
C LEU A 110 -1.50 5.56 0.16
N LEU A 111 -1.53 4.24 -0.05
CA LEU A 111 -2.71 3.42 0.17
C LEU A 111 -2.75 2.87 1.59
N TYR A 112 -3.75 3.27 2.36
CA TYR A 112 -4.12 2.60 3.61
C TYR A 112 -5.01 1.38 3.28
N SER A 113 -4.44 0.17 3.33
CA SER A 113 -5.08 -1.06 2.84
C SER A 113 -5.97 -1.76 3.87
N PHE A 114 -6.65 -1.00 4.71
CA PHE A 114 -7.56 -1.55 5.72
C PHE A 114 -8.87 -0.75 5.69
N PRO A 115 -10.03 -1.39 5.97
CA PRO A 115 -11.31 -0.70 6.11
C PRO A 115 -11.21 0.58 6.95
N VAL A 116 -11.69 1.68 6.39
CA VAL A 116 -11.66 2.99 7.06
C VAL A 116 -12.73 3.01 8.15
N THR A 117 -12.32 3.36 9.37
CA THR A 117 -13.21 3.51 10.52
C THR A 117 -13.24 4.96 10.99
N PRO A 118 -14.32 5.42 11.67
CA PRO A 118 -14.39 6.78 12.22
C PRO A 118 -13.21 7.13 13.14
N SER A 119 -12.68 6.16 13.89
CA SER A 119 -11.53 6.37 14.79
C SER A 119 -10.20 6.60 14.04
N ALA A 120 -10.11 6.19 12.77
CA ALA A 120 -8.94 6.44 11.93
C ALA A 120 -8.91 7.87 11.37
N VAL A 121 -10.09 8.50 11.19
CA VAL A 121 -10.26 9.79 10.50
C VAL A 121 -9.33 10.88 11.04
N PRO A 122 -9.21 11.14 12.35
CA PRO A 122 -8.36 12.23 12.83
C PRO A 122 -6.88 12.08 12.43
N ARG A 123 -6.38 10.84 12.36
CA ARG A 123 -4.99 10.55 11.98
C ARG A 123 -4.81 10.60 10.46
N LEU A 124 -5.75 10.03 9.71
CA LEU A 124 -5.77 10.08 8.24
C LEU A 124 -5.90 11.50 7.71
N THR A 125 -6.69 12.37 8.37
CA THR A 125 -6.80 13.80 8.03
C THR A 125 -5.45 14.51 8.09
N ARG A 126 -4.63 14.24 9.10
CA ARG A 126 -3.29 14.85 9.20
C ARG A 126 -2.36 14.37 8.07
N ILE A 127 -2.43 13.09 7.74
CA ILE A 127 -1.65 12.50 6.64
C ILE A 127 -2.10 13.09 5.30
N ALA A 128 -3.41 13.15 5.04
CA ALA A 128 -3.97 13.70 3.81
C ALA A 128 -3.60 15.19 3.64
N ALA A 129 -3.72 15.99 4.71
CA ALA A 129 -3.34 17.40 4.68
C ALA A 129 -1.84 17.61 4.37
N ALA A 130 -0.96 16.77 4.91
CA ALA A 130 0.48 16.83 4.64
C ALA A 130 0.83 16.40 3.20
N LEU A 131 0.21 15.31 2.72
CA LEU A 131 0.47 14.77 1.37
C LEU A 131 -0.22 15.59 0.26
N GLY A 132 -1.32 16.28 0.57
CA GLY A 132 -2.13 17.02 -0.39
C GLY A 132 -3.27 16.19 -1.01
N PRO A 133 -4.10 16.82 -1.85
CA PRO A 133 -5.27 16.18 -2.45
C PRO A 133 -4.88 14.96 -3.28
N HIS A 134 -5.69 13.91 -3.20
CA HIS A 134 -5.57 12.63 -3.93
C HIS A 134 -4.28 11.83 -3.68
N ALA A 135 -3.41 12.27 -2.77
CA ALA A 135 -2.19 11.55 -2.42
C ALA A 135 -2.40 10.50 -1.32
N LEU A 136 -3.48 10.60 -0.53
CA LEU A 136 -3.95 9.53 0.35
C LEU A 136 -5.04 8.73 -0.38
N THR A 137 -4.81 7.43 -0.53
CA THR A 137 -5.78 6.48 -1.08
C THR A 137 -6.33 5.58 0.03
N LEU A 138 -7.64 5.36 0.00
CA LEU A 138 -8.37 4.52 0.95
C LEU A 138 -8.92 3.28 0.26
N LEU A 139 -8.89 2.15 0.96
CA LEU A 139 -9.43 0.89 0.48
C LEU A 139 -10.84 0.68 1.06
N ILE A 140 -11.83 0.61 0.17
CA ILE A 140 -13.25 0.57 0.53
C ILE A 140 -13.89 -0.70 -0.03
N ASP A 141 -14.67 -1.41 0.78
CA ASP A 141 -15.45 -2.59 0.38
C ASP A 141 -16.91 -2.56 0.83
N HIS A 142 -17.34 -1.48 1.50
CA HIS A 142 -18.72 -1.35 1.95
C HIS A 142 -19.19 0.12 2.03
N PRO A 143 -20.42 0.46 1.59
CA PRO A 143 -20.93 1.84 1.60
C PRO A 143 -20.89 2.54 2.96
N SER A 144 -21.04 1.80 4.06
CA SER A 144 -20.98 2.36 5.43
C SER A 144 -19.64 3.03 5.77
N GLN A 145 -18.57 2.73 5.04
CA GLN A 145 -17.25 3.34 5.24
C GLN A 145 -17.18 4.77 4.66
N LEU A 146 -18.06 5.12 3.73
CA LEU A 146 -18.03 6.39 2.99
C LEU A 146 -18.28 7.62 3.87
N PHE A 147 -18.97 7.44 5.01
CA PHE A 147 -19.09 8.49 6.01
C PHE A 147 -17.72 8.89 6.58
N ALA A 148 -16.86 7.91 6.87
CA ALA A 148 -15.51 8.17 7.37
C ALA A 148 -14.62 8.79 6.28
N VAL A 149 -14.78 8.37 5.02
CA VAL A 149 -14.11 9.00 3.87
C VAL A 149 -14.49 10.47 3.75
N SER A 150 -15.80 10.77 3.76
CA SER A 150 -16.33 12.14 3.63
C SER A 150 -15.97 13.05 4.81
N SER A 151 -15.58 12.46 5.94
CA SER A 151 -15.13 13.19 7.13
C SER A 151 -13.66 13.64 7.04
N ILE A 152 -12.92 13.24 6.01
CA ILE A 152 -11.55 13.71 5.73
C ILE A 152 -11.65 14.95 4.84
N PRO A 153 -11.26 16.16 5.31
CA PRO A 153 -11.48 17.39 4.55
C PRO A 153 -10.66 17.54 3.27
N THR A 154 -9.51 16.86 3.20
CA THR A 154 -8.67 16.85 2.00
C THR A 154 -9.16 15.75 1.05
N PRO A 155 -9.46 16.06 -0.22
CA PRO A 155 -9.94 15.05 -1.17
C PRO A 155 -9.02 13.84 -1.23
N THR A 156 -9.59 12.64 -1.06
CA THR A 156 -8.84 11.37 -1.10
C THR A 156 -9.05 10.65 -2.42
N SER A 157 -8.23 9.65 -2.68
CA SER A 157 -8.47 8.64 -3.71
C SER A 157 -9.08 7.38 -3.10
N ILE A 158 -9.84 6.61 -3.88
CA ILE A 158 -10.46 5.36 -3.44
C ILE A 158 -10.03 4.21 -4.34
N PHE A 159 -9.64 3.10 -3.74
CA PHE A 159 -9.72 1.79 -4.37
C PHE A 159 -10.95 1.06 -3.84
N ILE A 160 -11.79 0.54 -4.74
CA ILE A 160 -12.80 -0.45 -4.36
C ILE A 160 -12.12 -1.81 -4.28
N LYS A 161 -12.18 -2.45 -3.11
CA LYS A 161 -11.62 -3.79 -2.91
C LYS A 161 -12.57 -4.83 -3.47
N ILE A 162 -12.05 -5.70 -4.34
CA ILE A 162 -12.80 -6.80 -4.96
C ILE A 162 -12.43 -8.12 -4.30
N ASP A 163 -13.45 -8.89 -3.90
CA ASP A 163 -13.30 -10.28 -3.48
C ASP A 163 -13.36 -11.18 -4.72
N MET A 164 -12.20 -11.76 -5.08
CA MET A 164 -12.06 -12.73 -6.17
C MET A 164 -12.39 -14.19 -5.74
N GLY A 165 -13.01 -14.40 -4.58
CA GLY A 165 -13.28 -15.73 -4.00
C GLY A 165 -12.39 -16.05 -2.79
N GLY A 166 -11.64 -15.07 -2.30
CA GLY A 166 -10.83 -15.11 -1.09
C GLY A 166 -11.66 -15.12 0.20
N HIS A 167 -12.85 -14.53 0.16
CA HIS A 167 -13.80 -14.43 1.28
C HIS A 167 -13.21 -13.86 2.57
N ARG A 168 -12.19 -13.00 2.40
CA ARG A 168 -11.55 -12.27 3.51
C ARG A 168 -12.09 -10.85 3.64
N ALA A 169 -12.12 -10.12 2.54
CA ALA A 169 -12.52 -8.72 2.43
C ALA A 169 -12.74 -8.40 0.95
N GLY A 170 -13.46 -7.32 0.67
CA GLY A 170 -13.85 -6.94 -0.68
C GLY A 170 -15.29 -7.27 -1.00
N VAL A 171 -15.84 -6.50 -1.92
CA VAL A 171 -17.17 -6.74 -2.47
C VAL A 171 -17.08 -7.78 -3.59
N ILE A 172 -18.09 -8.64 -3.67
CA ILE A 172 -18.15 -9.71 -4.69
C ILE A 172 -18.62 -9.09 -6.02
N PRO A 173 -17.92 -9.29 -7.14
CA PRO A 173 -18.35 -8.83 -8.47
C PRO A 173 -19.78 -9.22 -8.83
N ASN A 174 -20.45 -8.41 -9.65
CA ASN A 174 -21.79 -8.66 -10.20
C ASN A 174 -22.90 -8.88 -9.14
N THR A 175 -22.71 -8.39 -7.93
CA THR A 175 -23.74 -8.36 -6.89
C THR A 175 -24.36 -6.98 -6.77
N GLU A 176 -25.59 -6.90 -6.24
CA GLU A 176 -26.25 -5.62 -5.95
C GLU A 176 -25.39 -4.74 -5.02
N ALA A 177 -24.77 -5.35 -4.00
CA ALA A 177 -23.86 -4.65 -3.09
C ALA A 177 -22.64 -4.04 -3.81
N CYS A 178 -22.12 -4.70 -4.84
CA CYS A 178 -21.03 -4.16 -5.67
C CYS A 178 -21.49 -2.94 -6.46
N SER A 179 -22.65 -3.03 -7.11
CA SER A 179 -23.24 -1.92 -7.86
C SER A 179 -23.60 -0.73 -6.96
N GLU A 180 -24.13 -0.98 -5.77
CA GLU A 180 -24.42 0.06 -4.76
C GLU A 180 -23.14 0.76 -4.31
N LEU A 181 -22.09 -0.01 -4.02
CA LEU A 181 -20.80 0.56 -3.62
C LEU A 181 -20.16 1.40 -4.72
N ILE A 182 -20.15 0.91 -5.96
CA ILE A 182 -19.64 1.66 -7.12
C ILE A 182 -20.40 2.98 -7.25
N SER A 183 -21.74 2.92 -7.26
CA SER A 183 -22.58 4.12 -7.40
C SER A 183 -22.34 5.13 -6.28
N SER A 184 -22.18 4.65 -5.04
CA SER A 184 -21.93 5.50 -3.88
C SER A 184 -20.54 6.16 -3.92
N VAL A 185 -19.53 5.46 -4.44
CA VAL A 185 -18.19 6.03 -4.64
C VAL A 185 -18.19 7.07 -5.76
N LEU A 186 -18.89 6.82 -6.87
CA LEU A 186 -19.01 7.79 -7.97
C LEU A 186 -19.74 9.06 -7.53
N ALA A 187 -20.74 8.98 -6.65
CA ALA A 187 -21.38 10.16 -6.06
C ALA A 187 -20.40 11.03 -5.23
N LEU A 188 -19.41 10.43 -4.56
CA LEU A 188 -18.35 11.20 -3.90
C LEU A 188 -17.41 11.90 -4.89
N GLU A 189 -17.21 11.30 -6.06
CA GLU A 189 -16.40 11.86 -7.15
C GLU A 189 -17.07 13.05 -7.80
N GLU A 190 -18.38 12.98 -8.06
CA GLU A 190 -19.17 14.10 -8.58
C GLU A 190 -19.12 15.33 -7.67
N THR A 191 -19.06 15.13 -6.35
CA THR A 191 -18.96 16.22 -5.36
C THR A 191 -17.52 16.68 -5.12
N GLY A 192 -16.52 16.01 -5.70
CA GLY A 192 -15.10 16.27 -5.46
C GLY A 192 -14.59 15.85 -4.07
N THR A 193 -15.40 15.13 -3.29
CA THR A 193 -15.05 14.67 -1.94
C THR A 193 -13.98 13.59 -1.98
N ALA A 194 -14.07 12.66 -2.94
CA ALA A 194 -13.07 11.64 -3.19
C ALA A 194 -13.16 11.17 -4.64
N SER A 195 -12.06 10.72 -5.25
CA SER A 195 -12.06 10.22 -6.64
C SER A 195 -11.79 8.71 -6.68
N LEU A 196 -12.49 8.00 -7.56
CA LEU A 196 -12.29 6.57 -7.76
C LEU A 196 -10.97 6.33 -8.50
N LEU A 197 -9.90 5.97 -7.80
CA LEU A 197 -8.62 5.68 -8.44
C LEU A 197 -8.64 4.36 -9.22
N GLY A 198 -9.38 3.38 -8.73
CA GLY A 198 -9.33 2.04 -9.30
C GLY A 198 -10.05 0.95 -8.53
N LEU A 199 -9.78 -0.27 -8.96
CA LEU A 199 -10.18 -1.52 -8.31
C LEU A 199 -8.92 -2.21 -7.76
N TYR A 200 -9.04 -2.85 -6.61
CA TYR A 200 -7.92 -3.52 -5.94
C TYR A 200 -8.29 -4.96 -5.56
N SER A 201 -7.45 -5.95 -5.86
CA SER A 201 -7.60 -7.33 -5.37
C SER A 201 -6.34 -7.83 -4.63
N HIS A 202 -6.47 -8.98 -3.96
CA HIS A 202 -5.34 -9.62 -3.29
C HIS A 202 -5.61 -11.12 -3.15
N ALA A 203 -4.95 -11.91 -3.98
CA ALA A 203 -4.97 -13.37 -4.01
C ALA A 203 -4.12 -13.91 -2.87
N GLY A 204 -4.57 -13.69 -1.63
CA GLY A 204 -3.97 -14.32 -0.45
C GLY A 204 -4.03 -15.87 -0.53
N GLN A 205 -4.89 -16.43 -1.36
CA GLN A 205 -4.96 -17.87 -1.62
C GLN A 205 -3.74 -18.40 -2.39
N SER A 206 -3.00 -17.53 -3.09
CA SER A 206 -1.77 -17.93 -3.81
C SER A 206 -0.67 -18.49 -2.89
N TYR A 207 -0.75 -18.25 -1.57
CA TYR A 207 0.14 -18.86 -0.58
C TYR A 207 0.01 -20.40 -0.51
N ALA A 208 -1.11 -20.96 -0.96
CA ALA A 208 -1.30 -22.41 -1.06
C ALA A 208 -0.73 -23.00 -2.36
N SER A 209 -0.19 -22.16 -3.25
CA SER A 209 0.42 -22.61 -4.50
C SER A 209 1.78 -23.24 -4.26
N ASP A 210 2.03 -24.35 -4.95
CA ASP A 210 3.30 -25.10 -4.95
C ASP A 210 3.99 -25.12 -6.32
N SER A 211 3.44 -24.39 -7.30
CA SER A 211 3.92 -24.39 -8.69
C SER A 211 3.70 -23.04 -9.37
N GLN A 212 4.57 -22.72 -10.34
CA GLN A 212 4.49 -21.47 -11.09
C GLN A 212 3.15 -21.32 -11.84
N SER A 213 2.64 -22.41 -12.43
CA SER A 213 1.36 -22.39 -13.16
C SER A 213 0.19 -22.08 -12.24
N ALA A 214 0.14 -22.66 -11.04
CA ALA A 214 -0.89 -22.36 -10.06
C ALA A 214 -0.82 -20.91 -9.58
N ALA A 215 0.39 -20.38 -9.32
CA ALA A 215 0.57 -18.97 -8.95
C ALA A 215 0.10 -18.01 -10.05
N LEU A 216 0.41 -18.31 -11.32
CA LEU A 216 -0.06 -17.52 -12.46
C LEU A 216 -1.57 -17.61 -12.65
N ASN A 217 -2.19 -18.76 -12.37
CA ASN A 217 -3.64 -18.90 -12.42
C ASN A 217 -4.34 -18.02 -11.38
N PHE A 218 -3.80 -17.91 -10.16
CA PHE A 218 -4.32 -16.96 -9.16
C PHE A 218 -4.20 -15.50 -9.62
N LEU A 219 -3.05 -15.13 -10.21
CA LEU A 219 -2.87 -13.79 -10.78
C LEU A 219 -3.88 -13.50 -11.90
N HIS A 220 -4.12 -14.48 -12.78
CA HIS A 220 -5.12 -14.36 -13.83
C HIS A 220 -6.53 -14.14 -13.26
N GLN A 221 -6.92 -14.91 -12.24
CA GLN A 221 -8.22 -14.78 -11.58
C GLN A 221 -8.41 -13.42 -10.90
N GLU A 222 -7.36 -12.84 -10.31
CA GLU A 222 -7.43 -11.46 -9.80
C GLU A 222 -7.80 -10.48 -10.90
N PHE A 223 -7.06 -10.50 -12.02
CA PHE A 223 -7.30 -9.58 -13.12
C PHE A 223 -8.64 -9.82 -13.80
N GLU A 224 -9.09 -11.07 -13.93
CA GLU A 224 -10.40 -11.41 -14.47
C GLU A 224 -11.53 -10.80 -13.62
N ALA A 225 -11.45 -10.93 -12.28
CA ALA A 225 -12.43 -10.33 -11.38
C ALA A 225 -12.43 -8.80 -11.46
N LEU A 226 -11.24 -8.17 -11.52
CA LEU A 226 -11.10 -6.72 -11.65
C LEU A 226 -11.64 -6.21 -12.99
N LEU A 227 -11.32 -6.89 -14.10
CA LEU A 227 -11.80 -6.55 -15.44
C LEU A 227 -13.33 -6.68 -15.51
N LEU A 228 -13.89 -7.78 -15.00
CA LEU A 228 -15.33 -7.99 -14.95
C LEU A 228 -16.03 -6.84 -14.22
N THR A 229 -15.57 -6.48 -13.02
CA THR A 229 -16.14 -5.36 -12.27
C THR A 229 -15.96 -4.01 -12.97
N SER A 230 -14.83 -3.79 -13.66
CA SER A 230 -14.59 -2.54 -14.37
C SER A 230 -15.61 -2.24 -15.47
N THR A 231 -16.25 -3.26 -16.04
CA THR A 231 -17.30 -3.08 -17.06
C THR A 231 -18.57 -2.41 -16.55
N ALA A 232 -18.82 -2.47 -15.23
CA ALA A 232 -19.95 -1.82 -14.58
C ALA A 232 -19.67 -0.35 -14.22
N ILE A 233 -18.43 0.12 -14.37
CA ILE A 233 -18.02 1.48 -14.04
C ILE A 233 -18.10 2.33 -15.33
N PRO A 234 -18.88 3.42 -15.36
CA PRO A 234 -18.90 4.34 -16.49
C PRO A 234 -17.51 4.92 -16.78
N SER A 235 -17.27 5.41 -18.00
CA SER A 235 -16.00 6.04 -18.34
C SER A 235 -15.68 7.20 -17.40
N THR A 236 -14.60 7.07 -16.64
CA THR A 236 -14.07 8.10 -15.74
C THR A 236 -13.17 9.09 -16.50
N HIS A 237 -12.94 10.27 -15.94
CA HIS A 237 -12.08 11.30 -16.55
C HIS A 237 -10.58 10.94 -16.59
N HIS A 238 -10.19 9.90 -15.86
CA HIS A 238 -8.84 9.31 -15.88
C HIS A 238 -8.95 7.79 -16.12
N PRO A 239 -7.87 7.12 -16.54
CA PRO A 239 -7.84 5.66 -16.61
C PRO A 239 -8.07 5.03 -15.23
N LEU A 240 -8.87 3.97 -15.20
CA LEU A 240 -9.10 3.17 -13.99
C LEU A 240 -7.88 2.26 -13.75
N ILE A 241 -7.32 2.29 -12.54
CA ILE A 241 -6.20 1.40 -12.17
C ILE A 241 -6.77 0.05 -11.70
N LEU A 242 -6.32 -1.05 -12.30
CA LEU A 242 -6.58 -2.40 -11.80
C LEU A 242 -5.34 -2.85 -11.02
N SER A 243 -5.47 -2.99 -9.70
CA SER A 243 -4.36 -3.20 -8.77
C SER A 243 -4.50 -4.44 -7.90
#